data_AF-A0A1M2Z8W4-F1
#
_entry.id   AF-A0A1M2Z8W4-F1
#
_cell.length_a   1.000
_cell.length_b   1.000
_cell.length_c   1.000
_cell.angle_alpha   90.00
_cell.angle_beta   90.00
_cell.angle_gamma   90.00
#
_symmetry.space_group_name_H-M   'P 1'
#
loop_
_entity.id
_entity.type
_entity.pdbx_description
1 polymer ?
#
loop_
_entity_poly.entity_id
_entity_poly.type
_entity_poly.pdbx_seq_one_letter_code
_entity_poly.pdbx_strand_id
1 'polypeptide(L)'
;MKQKWVRLIVSALIVSLCFCFPGTATAQDQTKNLSSDIYDLVNATVLTVEAGTLVTDFLCDIRVKQGYTANIYEKNTVTSQTVIGTGMRLVCLNASSSVTEAYDIAVIGDTSGDGFANVIDMVSLKKYVLKISSPTAIQFVSVNFNGDKTVNILDMVVLKRWILKIKGLPPASNTKEVTNMYTASVANEGYKGRIAEAMKKAERGENITIGFIGGSVTYGSDTGYAVLVANWWKTKFPGKVTVVNAGISGTSSVFGVARADNDIIAKNCDFVIVEYAVNDYDELCGLSYEGLIRKILKSSRNPGILSLFMSYYDNGAFSNIQSIQLPTVQQYHIPAISYMQALQYRVTNEPGFDPAPLFKDIVHQNQPGDAMAADLVIHQLEKIYQKQGLLTVDSSALANPLSISTVDFENAKLYSSSNLTPKSQSGFSLTNSDSWVIWQTKWNNPVSFPKAWSGKAGNFIEFEVDCSVAYIVYHASTGSTPPVDIFVDGTKLLQSSATGGSYAFKLIVPPQDKAVHTVRLEVPATFAGSFMLDGLIAG
;
A
#
# COMPACT_ATOMS: atom_id res chain seq x y z
N MET A 1 18.29 0.45 37.71
CA MET A 1 18.97 1.54 36.96
C MET A 1 18.65 1.62 35.45
N LYS A 2 18.07 0.59 34.80
CA LYS A 2 17.59 0.66 33.40
C LYS A 2 16.15 1.17 33.20
N GLN A 3 15.39 1.45 34.26
CA GLN A 3 14.01 1.99 34.17
C GLN A 3 13.91 3.53 34.22
N LYS A 4 15.02 4.25 34.46
CA LYS A 4 15.00 5.72 34.55
C LYS A 4 15.25 6.46 33.22
N TRP A 5 15.74 5.77 32.18
CA TRP A 5 16.09 6.41 30.91
C TRP A 5 14.96 6.45 29.86
N VAL A 6 13.92 5.62 30.00
CA VAL A 6 12.70 5.70 29.17
C VAL A 6 11.78 6.85 29.62
N ARG A 7 11.94 7.34 30.86
CA ARG A 7 11.06 8.36 31.47
C ARG A 7 11.38 9.81 31.08
N LEU A 8 12.52 10.09 30.44
CA LEU A 8 12.92 11.47 30.12
C LEU A 8 12.39 11.99 28.76
N ILE A 9 11.89 11.11 27.89
CA ILE A 9 11.44 11.48 26.52
C ILE A 9 9.95 11.90 26.51
N VAL A 10 9.17 11.48 27.50
CA VAL A 10 7.73 11.80 27.61
C VAL A 10 7.48 13.26 28.03
N SER A 11 8.36 13.84 28.85
CA SER A 11 8.15 15.19 29.43
C SER A 11 8.43 16.37 28.49
N ALA A 12 8.95 16.14 27.26
CA ALA A 12 9.39 17.23 26.37
C ALA A 12 8.39 17.61 25.26
N LEU A 13 7.21 16.98 25.17
CA LEU A 13 6.33 17.12 23.98
C LEU A 13 4.89 17.57 24.25
N ILE A 14 4.57 18.02 25.47
CA ILE A 14 3.25 18.62 25.79
C ILE A 14 3.28 20.16 25.71
N VAL A 15 4.45 20.80 25.62
CA VAL A 15 4.54 22.27 25.46
C VAL A 15 4.71 22.65 23.98
N SER A 16 3.64 22.56 23.20
CA SER A 16 3.37 23.46 22.06
C SER A 16 2.08 23.04 21.35
N LEU A 17 0.96 23.63 21.77
CA LEU A 17 -0.23 23.87 20.94
C LEU A 17 -1.21 24.79 21.73
N CYS A 18 -0.71 25.96 22.12
CA CYS A 18 -1.49 27.19 22.30
C CYS A 18 -0.79 28.28 21.46
N PHE A 19 -1.56 29.09 20.74
CA PHE A 19 -1.10 29.99 19.67
C PHE A 19 0.03 30.97 20.04
N CYS A 20 0.92 31.22 19.06
CA CYS A 20 1.98 32.22 18.85
C CYS A 20 2.29 33.29 19.95
N PHE A 21 3.55 33.32 20.44
CA PHE A 21 4.61 34.35 20.31
C PHE A 21 5.89 33.82 21.02
N PRO A 22 7.12 34.29 20.70
CA PRO A 22 8.35 33.63 21.13
C PRO A 22 8.69 33.99 22.58
N GLY A 23 8.92 32.99 23.42
CA GLY A 23 9.42 33.21 24.78
C GLY A 23 9.37 31.96 25.67
N THR A 24 10.56 31.42 25.94
CA THR A 24 10.99 30.77 27.20
C THR A 24 10.15 29.66 27.85
N ALA A 25 10.84 28.54 28.17
CA ALA A 25 10.38 27.39 28.95
C ALA A 25 9.42 27.72 30.10
N THR A 26 8.25 27.07 30.15
CA THR A 26 7.24 27.25 31.20
C THR A 26 7.41 26.28 32.37
N ALA A 27 7.39 26.85 33.57
CA ALA A 27 7.47 26.21 34.88
C ALA A 27 6.26 25.29 35.21
N GLN A 28 6.47 24.34 36.13
CA GLN A 28 5.38 23.58 36.78
C GLN A 28 4.40 24.53 37.49
N ASP A 29 3.11 24.32 37.23
CA ASP A 29 2.01 25.05 37.85
C ASP A 29 1.86 24.65 39.34
N GLN A 30 2.30 25.51 40.26
CA GLN A 30 2.32 25.24 41.71
C GLN A 30 0.95 25.31 42.40
N THR A 31 -0.16 25.44 41.66
CA THR A 31 -1.51 25.65 42.23
C THR A 31 -2.37 24.39 42.35
N LYS A 32 -1.97 23.25 41.78
CA LYS A 32 -2.76 21.99 41.85
C LYS A 32 -2.36 21.10 43.03
N ASN A 33 -3.35 20.45 43.65
CA ASN A 33 -3.21 19.52 44.78
C ASN A 33 -3.01 18.07 44.31
N LEU A 34 -3.45 17.74 43.08
CA LEU A 34 -3.20 16.46 42.42
C LEU A 34 -2.34 16.65 41.17
N SER A 35 -1.45 15.68 40.93
CA SER A 35 -0.69 15.56 39.69
C SER A 35 -0.40 14.09 39.38
N SER A 36 -0.05 13.76 38.15
CA SER A 36 0.42 12.43 37.77
C SER A 36 1.49 12.56 36.69
N ASP A 37 2.42 11.61 36.65
CA ASP A 37 3.35 11.45 35.52
C ASP A 37 2.83 10.47 34.47
N ILE A 38 1.72 9.77 34.78
CA ILE A 38 1.15 8.69 33.97
C ILE A 38 -0.15 9.13 33.31
N TYR A 39 -1.01 9.82 34.06
CA TYR A 39 -2.34 10.24 33.60
C TYR A 39 -2.40 11.74 33.30
N ASP A 40 -3.13 12.10 32.25
CA ASP A 40 -3.37 13.50 31.90
C ASP A 40 -4.56 14.05 32.70
N LEU A 41 -4.28 14.92 33.68
CA LEU A 41 -5.28 15.62 34.49
C LEU A 41 -5.59 17.01 33.89
N VAL A 42 -6.56 17.04 32.99
CA VAL A 42 -6.90 18.24 32.19
C VAL A 42 -8.41 18.49 32.20
N ASN A 43 -8.82 19.75 32.30
CA ASN A 43 -10.24 20.17 32.23
C ASN A 43 -11.18 19.34 33.13
N ALA A 44 -10.78 19.10 34.39
CA ALA A 44 -11.53 18.27 35.34
C ALA A 44 -11.82 16.84 34.85
N THR A 45 -10.97 16.31 33.97
CA THR A 45 -11.03 14.94 33.46
C THR A 45 -9.67 14.27 33.62
N VAL A 46 -9.66 12.97 33.91
CA VAL A 46 -8.50 12.08 33.81
C VAL A 46 -8.60 11.31 32.50
N LEU A 47 -7.59 11.46 31.65
CA LEU A 47 -7.47 10.74 30.38
C LEU A 47 -6.40 9.63 30.48
N THR A 48 -6.19 8.92 29.37
CA THR A 48 -5.15 7.88 29.18
C THR A 48 -5.24 6.67 30.11
N VAL A 49 -6.38 6.45 30.77
CA VAL A 49 -6.59 5.29 31.64
C VAL A 49 -6.90 4.05 30.80
N GLU A 50 -6.08 3.02 30.92
CA GLU A 50 -6.28 1.75 30.22
C GLU A 50 -7.38 0.90 30.86
N ALA A 51 -8.16 0.19 30.04
CA ALA A 51 -9.16 -0.75 30.52
C ALA A 51 -8.50 -1.87 31.35
N GLY A 52 -9.10 -2.19 32.50
CA GLY A 52 -8.56 -3.15 33.47
C GLY A 52 -7.60 -2.55 34.50
N THR A 53 -7.36 -1.24 34.49
CA THR A 53 -6.53 -0.56 35.51
C THR A 53 -7.14 -0.74 36.90
N LEU A 54 -6.35 -1.27 37.84
CA LEU A 54 -6.79 -1.44 39.23
C LEU A 54 -6.86 -0.08 39.94
N VAL A 55 -7.84 0.10 40.83
CA VAL A 55 -8.00 1.31 41.64
C VAL A 55 -6.74 1.58 42.48
N THR A 56 -6.13 0.53 43.01
CA THR A 56 -4.89 0.62 43.81
C THR A 56 -3.72 1.13 42.99
N ASP A 57 -3.58 0.63 41.76
CA ASP A 57 -2.47 0.98 40.88
C ASP A 57 -2.63 2.42 40.38
N PHE A 58 -3.86 2.76 39.97
CA PHE A 58 -4.23 4.11 39.59
C PHE A 58 -3.87 5.13 40.69
N LEU A 59 -4.28 4.88 41.94
CA LEU A 59 -3.98 5.78 43.05
C LEU A 59 -2.49 5.86 43.39
N CYS A 60 -1.72 4.77 43.20
CA CYS A 60 -0.25 4.81 43.37
C CYS A 60 0.43 5.77 42.40
N ASP A 61 -0.14 5.95 41.20
CA ASP A 61 0.39 6.82 40.15
C ASP A 61 -0.16 8.28 40.25
N ILE A 62 -1.01 8.57 41.23
CA ILE A 62 -1.45 9.93 41.57
C ILE A 62 -0.56 10.49 42.69
N ARG A 63 0.09 11.61 42.40
CA ARG A 63 0.84 12.39 43.39
C ARG A 63 -0.11 13.36 44.09
N VAL A 64 -0.17 13.25 45.41
CA VAL A 64 -1.02 14.06 46.27
C VAL A 64 -0.16 15.05 47.08
N LYS A 65 -0.55 16.32 47.11
CA LYS A 65 0.11 17.34 47.92
C LYS A 65 0.05 16.98 49.41
N GLN A 66 1.11 17.30 50.15
CA GLN A 66 1.18 17.03 51.59
C GLN A 66 -0.02 17.65 52.34
N GLY A 67 -0.68 16.86 53.19
CA GLY A 67 -1.87 17.28 53.93
C GLY A 67 -3.21 17.03 53.23
N TYR A 68 -3.18 16.45 52.02
CA TYR A 68 -4.36 16.07 51.25
C TYR A 68 -4.44 14.55 51.07
N THR A 69 -5.62 14.04 50.73
CA THR A 69 -5.84 12.64 50.35
C THR A 69 -6.59 12.54 49.03
N ALA A 70 -6.36 11.47 48.27
CA ALA A 70 -7.05 11.19 47.02
C ALA A 70 -7.83 9.88 47.14
N ASN A 71 -9.10 9.90 46.73
CA ASN A 71 -9.96 8.72 46.73
C ASN A 71 -10.73 8.64 45.40
N ILE A 72 -11.05 7.43 44.99
CA ILE A 72 -11.92 7.20 43.83
C ILE A 72 -13.36 7.07 44.32
N TYR A 73 -14.25 7.87 43.74
CA TYR A 73 -15.67 7.85 44.01
C TYR A 73 -16.42 7.24 42.84
N GLU A 74 -17.35 6.36 43.17
CA GLU A 74 -18.43 5.97 42.27
C GLU A 74 -19.69 6.68 42.75
N LYS A 75 -20.23 7.59 41.93
CA LYS A 75 -21.31 8.50 42.33
C LYS A 75 -20.89 9.34 43.55
N ASN A 76 -21.47 9.09 44.73
CA ASN A 76 -21.27 9.87 45.95
C ASN A 76 -20.55 9.09 47.07
N THR A 77 -20.09 7.87 46.80
CA THR A 77 -19.39 7.02 47.76
C THR A 77 -18.02 6.62 47.25
N VAL A 78 -17.06 6.44 48.16
CA VAL A 78 -15.77 5.86 47.81
C VAL A 78 -16.01 4.47 47.20
N THR A 79 -15.40 4.20 46.05
CA THR A 79 -15.62 2.98 45.29
C THR A 79 -15.22 1.75 46.10
N SER A 80 -16.03 0.70 46.04
CA SER A 80 -15.65 -0.64 46.50
C SER A 80 -15.17 -1.52 45.35
N GLN A 81 -15.16 -1.01 44.11
CA GLN A 81 -14.71 -1.74 42.95
C GLN A 81 -13.19 -1.87 42.95
N THR A 82 -12.69 -2.93 42.31
CA THR A 82 -11.26 -3.19 42.18
C THR A 82 -10.65 -2.53 40.95
N VAL A 83 -11.46 -2.21 39.94
CA VAL A 83 -11.05 -1.66 38.64
C VAL A 83 -11.64 -0.27 38.46
N ILE A 84 -10.89 0.62 37.81
CA ILE A 84 -11.35 1.95 37.42
C ILE A 84 -12.28 1.83 36.21
N GLY A 85 -13.46 2.43 36.29
CA GLY A 85 -14.44 2.51 35.19
C GLY A 85 -14.70 3.94 34.72
N THR A 86 -15.15 4.07 33.47
CA THR A 86 -15.58 5.37 32.91
C THR A 86 -16.75 5.95 33.71
N GLY A 87 -16.61 7.19 34.14
CA GLY A 87 -17.61 7.89 34.96
C GLY A 87 -17.36 7.82 36.47
N MET A 88 -16.33 7.09 36.93
CA MET A 88 -15.79 7.25 38.28
C MET A 88 -15.08 8.60 38.42
N ARG A 89 -14.85 9.06 39.67
CA ARG A 89 -14.24 10.36 39.94
C ARG A 89 -13.04 10.24 40.86
N LEU A 90 -11.93 10.87 40.49
CA LEU A 90 -10.79 11.09 41.38
C LEU A 90 -11.04 12.36 42.20
N VAL A 91 -11.15 12.23 43.52
CA VAL A 91 -11.50 13.32 44.43
C VAL A 91 -10.37 13.59 45.42
N CYS A 92 -9.92 14.85 45.46
CA CYS A 92 -8.93 15.35 46.42
C CYS A 92 -9.61 15.99 47.63
N LEU A 93 -9.24 15.53 48.82
CA LEU A 93 -9.76 16.03 50.10
C LEU A 93 -8.65 16.70 50.90
N ASN A 94 -8.95 17.81 51.56
CA ASN A 94 -8.05 18.41 52.56
C ASN A 94 -8.16 17.69 53.92
N ALA A 95 -7.37 18.13 54.91
CA ALA A 95 -7.40 17.58 56.27
C ALA A 95 -8.77 17.68 56.97
N SER A 96 -9.65 18.60 56.54
CA SER A 96 -11.03 18.73 57.04
C SER A 96 -12.05 17.91 56.24
N SER A 97 -11.59 16.98 55.39
CA SER A 97 -12.44 16.16 54.51
C SER A 97 -13.31 16.95 53.52
N SER A 98 -12.94 18.19 53.22
CA SER A 98 -13.62 19.01 52.20
C SER A 98 -13.02 18.74 50.82
N VAL A 99 -13.87 18.63 49.80
CA VAL A 99 -13.45 18.45 48.40
C VAL A 99 -12.76 19.71 47.91
N THR A 100 -11.53 19.54 47.41
CA THR A 100 -10.70 20.63 46.89
C THR A 100 -10.50 20.52 45.39
N GLU A 101 -10.44 19.30 44.84
CA GLU A 101 -10.41 19.03 43.41
C GLU A 101 -11.18 17.74 43.10
N ALA A 102 -11.80 17.67 41.93
CA ALA A 102 -12.44 16.46 41.44
C ALA A 102 -12.26 16.34 39.93
N TYR A 103 -11.96 15.13 39.46
CA TYR A 103 -11.77 14.82 38.05
C TYR A 103 -12.63 13.62 37.66
N ASP A 104 -13.39 13.73 36.57
CA ASP A 104 -14.11 12.60 35.99
C ASP A 104 -13.14 11.70 35.23
N ILE A 105 -13.28 10.39 35.34
CA ILE A 105 -12.34 9.43 34.76
C ILE A 105 -12.92 8.86 33.47
N ALA A 106 -12.15 8.93 32.38
CA ALA A 106 -12.45 8.25 31.12
C ALA A 106 -11.48 7.09 30.91
N VAL A 107 -12.01 5.87 30.85
CA VAL A 107 -11.26 4.65 30.59
C VAL A 107 -11.40 4.30 29.12
N ILE A 108 -10.28 4.09 28.43
CA ILE A 108 -10.28 3.90 26.98
C ILE A 108 -11.04 2.62 26.64
N GLY A 109 -12.11 2.76 25.86
CA GLY A 109 -12.93 1.65 25.40
C GLY A 109 -14.00 1.13 26.35
N ASP A 110 -14.02 1.61 27.58
CA ASP A 110 -15.07 1.32 28.53
C ASP A 110 -16.18 2.37 28.39
N THR A 111 -17.21 2.01 27.66
CA THR A 111 -18.39 2.85 27.40
C THR A 111 -19.53 2.51 28.36
N SER A 112 -19.49 1.30 28.90
CA SER A 112 -20.47 0.77 29.85
C SER A 112 -20.21 1.26 31.28
N GLY A 113 -18.98 1.67 31.58
CA GLY A 113 -18.51 2.09 32.90
C GLY A 113 -18.07 0.92 33.78
N ASP A 114 -17.89 -0.28 33.22
CA ASP A 114 -17.56 -1.51 33.97
C ASP A 114 -16.04 -1.71 34.19
N GLY A 115 -15.23 -0.79 33.68
CA GLY A 115 -13.78 -0.80 33.75
C GLY A 115 -13.09 -1.70 32.70
N PHE A 116 -13.84 -2.36 31.82
CA PHE A 116 -13.31 -3.23 30.78
C PHE A 116 -13.73 -2.74 29.39
N ALA A 117 -12.90 -3.02 28.37
CA ALA A 117 -13.22 -2.76 26.97
C ALA A 117 -13.58 -4.10 26.29
N ASN A 118 -14.87 -4.40 26.19
CA ASN A 118 -15.37 -5.71 25.77
C ASN A 118 -16.61 -5.62 24.83
N VAL A 119 -17.24 -6.76 24.55
CA VAL A 119 -18.39 -6.83 23.62
C VAL A 119 -19.59 -5.98 24.08
N ILE A 120 -19.75 -5.77 25.39
CA ILE A 120 -20.79 -4.91 25.98
C ILE A 120 -20.60 -3.47 25.50
N ASP A 121 -19.36 -2.98 25.44
CA ASP A 121 -19.05 -1.64 24.98
C ASP A 121 -19.36 -1.43 23.50
N MET A 122 -19.13 -2.49 22.71
CA MET A 122 -19.47 -2.47 21.29
C MET A 122 -20.99 -2.36 21.07
N VAL A 123 -21.82 -2.85 21.99
CA VAL A 123 -23.29 -2.68 21.93
C VAL A 123 -23.66 -1.21 22.19
N SER A 124 -23.07 -0.57 23.19
CA SER A 124 -23.29 0.84 23.51
C SER A 124 -22.83 1.74 22.38
N LEU A 125 -21.62 1.50 21.87
CA LEU A 125 -21.08 2.23 20.73
C LEU A 125 -21.95 2.08 19.47
N LYS A 126 -22.45 0.87 19.19
CA LYS A 126 -23.40 0.65 18.09
C LYS A 126 -24.68 1.48 18.25
N LYS A 127 -25.21 1.61 19.47
CA LYS A 127 -26.39 2.46 19.72
C LYS A 127 -26.09 3.94 19.48
N TYR A 128 -24.88 4.41 19.81
CA TYR A 128 -24.46 5.78 19.52
C TYR A 128 -24.33 6.05 18.02
N VAL A 129 -23.68 5.15 17.29
CA VAL A 129 -23.53 5.25 15.82
C VAL A 129 -24.87 5.22 15.11
N LEU A 130 -25.80 4.38 15.58
CA LEU A 130 -27.17 4.29 15.04
C LEU A 130 -28.09 5.41 15.55
N LYS A 131 -27.59 6.34 16.38
CA LYS A 131 -28.35 7.42 17.01
C LYS A 131 -29.57 6.94 17.81
N ILE A 132 -29.51 5.71 18.32
CA ILE A 132 -30.51 5.12 19.23
C ILE A 132 -30.36 5.70 20.64
N SER A 133 -29.13 6.05 21.01
CA SER A 133 -28.78 6.77 22.24
C SER A 133 -27.61 7.72 21.96
N SER A 134 -27.25 8.56 22.93
CA SER A 134 -26.09 9.45 22.82
C SER A 134 -25.16 9.25 24.02
N PRO A 135 -23.83 9.29 23.82
CA PRO A 135 -22.89 9.18 24.93
C PRO A 135 -22.95 10.43 25.82
N THR A 136 -22.72 10.26 27.12
CA THR A 136 -22.40 11.40 28.00
C THR A 136 -21.07 12.04 27.59
N ALA A 137 -20.77 13.24 28.10
CA ALA A 137 -19.51 13.92 27.79
C ALA A 137 -18.27 13.06 28.11
N ILE A 138 -18.29 12.32 29.22
CA ILE A 138 -17.18 11.45 29.61
C ILE A 138 -17.13 10.15 28.78
N GLN A 139 -18.29 9.58 28.44
CA GLN A 139 -18.35 8.43 27.54
C GLN A 139 -17.92 8.80 26.13
N PHE A 140 -18.18 10.03 25.68
CA PHE A 140 -17.73 10.53 24.37
C PHE A 140 -16.21 10.42 24.25
N VAL A 141 -15.50 10.73 25.33
CA VAL A 141 -14.04 10.58 25.41
C VAL A 141 -13.62 9.12 25.32
N SER A 142 -14.34 8.19 25.98
CA SER A 142 -14.00 6.76 25.92
C SER A 142 -14.33 6.08 24.59
N VAL A 143 -15.25 6.64 23.79
CA VAL A 143 -15.68 6.08 22.48
C VAL A 143 -14.97 6.65 21.26
N ASN A 144 -14.38 7.84 21.33
CA ASN A 144 -13.68 8.49 20.22
C ASN A 144 -12.28 7.89 20.04
N PHE A 145 -12.25 6.60 19.70
CA PHE A 145 -11.04 5.76 19.66
C PHE A 145 -10.02 6.20 18.62
N ASN A 146 -10.50 6.72 17.50
CA ASN A 146 -9.63 7.17 16.42
C ASN A 146 -9.20 8.65 16.59
N GLY A 147 -9.70 9.35 17.62
CA GLY A 147 -9.35 10.73 17.94
C GLY A 147 -9.94 11.77 16.97
N ASP A 148 -10.88 11.39 16.10
CA ASP A 148 -11.44 12.26 15.05
C ASP A 148 -12.52 13.25 15.56
N LYS A 149 -12.84 13.18 16.86
CA LYS A 149 -13.84 14.00 17.55
C LYS A 149 -15.26 13.75 17.05
N THR A 150 -15.50 12.60 16.44
CA THR A 150 -16.83 12.11 16.10
C THR A 150 -16.99 10.69 16.64
N VAL A 151 -18.24 10.23 16.72
CA VAL A 151 -18.54 8.84 17.13
C VAL A 151 -19.22 8.18 15.96
N ASN A 152 -18.49 7.33 15.25
CA ASN A 152 -18.94 6.74 14.01
C ASN A 152 -18.51 5.27 13.87
N ILE A 153 -18.76 4.68 12.71
CA ILE A 153 -18.47 3.27 12.45
C ILE A 153 -16.97 2.93 12.51
N LEU A 154 -16.08 3.91 12.32
CA LEU A 154 -14.63 3.74 12.43
C LEU A 154 -14.21 3.48 13.87
N ASP A 155 -14.81 4.14 14.86
CA ASP A 155 -14.58 3.85 16.28
C ASP A 155 -14.98 2.42 16.62
N MET A 156 -16.08 1.93 16.02
CA MET A 156 -16.50 0.54 16.18
C MET A 156 -15.50 -0.44 15.58
N VAL A 157 -14.88 -0.11 14.44
CA VAL A 157 -13.85 -0.95 13.83
C VAL A 157 -12.62 -1.03 14.73
N VAL A 158 -12.19 0.10 15.32
CA VAL A 158 -11.04 0.15 16.23
C VAL A 158 -11.32 -0.64 17.51
N LEU A 159 -12.46 -0.40 18.17
CA LEU A 159 -12.87 -1.16 19.36
C LEU A 159 -13.03 -2.66 19.06
N LYS A 160 -13.60 -3.03 17.92
CA LYS A 160 -13.75 -4.45 17.53
C LYS A 160 -12.39 -5.13 17.36
N ARG A 161 -11.42 -4.46 16.73
CA ARG A 161 -10.06 -5.00 16.56
C ARG A 161 -9.35 -5.15 17.89
N TRP A 162 -9.53 -4.19 18.80
CA TRP A 162 -9.06 -4.23 20.19
C TRP A 162 -9.56 -5.48 20.93
N ILE A 163 -10.88 -5.67 20.96
CA ILE A 163 -11.53 -6.79 21.65
C ILE A 163 -11.04 -8.14 21.11
N LEU A 164 -10.86 -8.22 19.79
CA LEU A 164 -10.44 -9.45 19.11
C LEU A 164 -8.94 -9.77 19.28
N LYS A 165 -8.18 -8.93 20.01
CA LYS A 165 -6.73 -9.08 20.21
C LYS A 165 -5.98 -9.27 18.89
N ILE A 166 -6.49 -8.66 17.82
CA ILE A 166 -5.80 -8.63 16.52
C ILE A 166 -4.55 -7.78 16.75
N LYS A 167 -3.37 -8.43 16.82
CA LYS A 167 -2.11 -7.78 17.16
C LYS A 167 -1.74 -6.68 16.15
N GLY A 168 -1.34 -5.52 16.69
CA GLY A 168 -0.97 -4.30 15.95
C GLY A 168 -2.12 -3.30 15.88
N LEU A 169 -2.60 -2.73 17.00
CA LEU A 169 -2.06 -1.49 17.59
C LEU A 169 -2.74 -1.17 18.95
N PRO A 170 -2.09 -0.45 19.89
CA PRO A 170 -2.62 -0.02 21.20
C PRO A 170 -3.50 1.27 21.10
N PRO A 171 -4.15 1.72 22.20
CA PRO A 171 -5.25 2.69 22.16
C PRO A 171 -4.67 4.09 22.37
N ALA A 172 -4.83 4.99 21.39
CA ALA A 172 -4.69 6.46 21.49
C ALA A 172 -3.46 7.11 22.21
N SER A 173 -2.55 6.39 22.86
CA SER A 173 -1.28 6.88 23.42
C SER A 173 -0.10 6.61 22.49
N ASN A 174 -0.35 6.06 21.30
CA ASN A 174 0.67 5.74 20.31
C ASN A 174 0.31 6.22 18.89
N THR A 175 -0.33 7.38 18.78
CA THR A 175 -0.45 8.15 17.52
C THR A 175 0.90 8.63 16.97
N LYS A 176 2.04 8.32 17.61
CA LYS A 176 3.35 8.31 16.94
C LYS A 176 3.68 6.93 16.34
N GLU A 177 3.58 5.83 17.07
CA GLU A 177 4.01 4.52 16.56
C GLU A 177 3.11 3.93 15.45
N VAL A 178 1.79 4.16 15.48
CA VAL A 178 0.86 3.81 14.38
C VAL A 178 1.09 4.69 13.15
N THR A 179 1.25 5.99 13.39
CA THR A 179 1.43 7.01 12.35
C THR A 179 2.76 6.84 11.62
N ASN A 180 3.74 6.21 12.26
CA ASN A 180 5.06 6.06 11.70
C ASN A 180 5.19 4.93 10.67
N MET A 181 4.46 3.81 10.75
CA MET A 181 4.51 2.79 9.67
C MET A 181 3.88 3.34 8.38
N TYR A 182 2.70 3.96 8.48
CA TYR A 182 2.07 4.59 7.32
C TYR A 182 2.87 5.76 6.77
N THR A 183 3.60 6.50 7.63
CA THR A 183 4.50 7.56 7.16
C THR A 183 5.76 6.98 6.53
N ALA A 184 6.35 5.94 7.14
CA ALA A 184 7.53 5.24 6.64
C ALA A 184 7.26 4.52 5.31
N SER A 185 6.01 4.10 5.07
CA SER A 185 5.61 3.50 3.81
C SER A 185 5.53 4.53 2.66
N VAL A 186 5.46 5.83 2.93
CA VAL A 186 5.41 6.83 1.85
C VAL A 186 6.81 6.98 1.24
N ALA A 187 7.05 6.26 0.14
CA ALA A 187 8.30 6.32 -0.62
C ALA A 187 8.42 7.63 -1.43
N ASN A 188 7.28 8.17 -1.89
CA ASN A 188 7.20 9.48 -2.50
C ASN A 188 5.83 10.09 -2.23
N GLU A 189 5.77 11.32 -1.72
CA GLU A 189 4.50 12.00 -1.50
C GLU A 189 3.78 12.26 -2.83
N GLY A 190 4.53 12.75 -3.81
CA GLY A 190 4.06 12.99 -5.17
C GLY A 190 2.91 14.00 -5.29
N TYR A 191 2.51 14.22 -6.53
CA TYR A 191 1.39 15.04 -6.93
C TYR A 191 0.09 14.20 -6.94
N LYS A 192 -0.87 14.62 -6.12
CA LYS A 192 -2.09 13.84 -5.82
C LYS A 192 -3.33 14.31 -6.60
N GLY A 193 -3.19 15.36 -7.44
CA GLY A 193 -4.31 16.04 -8.09
C GLY A 193 -5.14 15.14 -9.00
N ARG A 194 -4.51 14.32 -9.83
CA ARG A 194 -5.24 13.38 -10.72
C ARG A 194 -5.98 12.28 -9.95
N ILE A 195 -5.41 11.79 -8.85
CA ILE A 195 -6.09 10.84 -7.95
C ILE A 195 -7.31 11.52 -7.31
N ALA A 196 -7.16 12.76 -6.83
CA ALA A 196 -8.26 13.53 -6.26
C ALA A 196 -9.39 13.76 -7.28
N GLU A 197 -9.09 13.99 -8.57
CA GLU A 197 -10.14 14.11 -9.59
C GLU A 197 -10.92 12.80 -9.81
N ALA A 198 -10.23 11.66 -9.82
CA ALA A 198 -10.90 10.36 -9.90
C ALA A 198 -11.84 10.15 -8.69
N MET A 199 -11.42 10.56 -7.49
CA MET A 199 -12.24 10.53 -6.28
C MET A 199 -13.44 11.47 -6.35
N LYS A 200 -13.25 12.73 -6.78
CA LYS A 200 -14.35 13.70 -6.96
C LYS A 200 -15.37 13.20 -7.97
N LYS A 201 -14.92 12.59 -9.06
CA LYS A 201 -15.80 11.97 -10.07
C LYS A 201 -16.63 10.83 -9.45
N ALA A 202 -15.98 9.95 -8.70
CA ALA A 202 -16.66 8.85 -8.01
C ALA A 202 -17.63 9.35 -6.92
N GLU A 203 -17.28 10.40 -6.17
CA GLU A 203 -18.11 11.02 -5.13
C GLU A 203 -19.40 11.63 -5.71
N ARG A 204 -19.34 12.19 -6.92
CA ARG A 204 -20.53 12.65 -7.67
C ARG A 204 -21.43 11.52 -8.19
N GLY A 205 -21.06 10.25 -7.95
CA GLY A 205 -21.79 9.08 -8.42
C GLY A 205 -21.53 8.73 -9.88
N GLU A 206 -20.56 9.37 -10.52
CA GLU A 206 -20.19 9.02 -11.90
C GLU A 206 -19.45 7.68 -11.94
N ASN A 207 -19.58 6.98 -13.07
CA ASN A 207 -18.88 5.72 -13.28
C ASN A 207 -17.39 5.98 -13.46
N ILE A 208 -16.57 5.24 -12.72
CA ILE A 208 -15.11 5.28 -12.83
C ILE A 208 -14.57 3.89 -13.17
N THR A 209 -13.39 3.87 -13.78
CA THR A 209 -12.61 2.66 -13.98
C THR A 209 -11.31 2.76 -13.19
N ILE A 210 -10.98 1.75 -12.39
CA ILE A 210 -9.69 1.65 -11.69
C ILE A 210 -8.89 0.48 -12.25
N GLY A 211 -7.59 0.70 -12.45
CA GLY A 211 -6.65 -0.24 -13.04
C GLY A 211 -5.57 -0.69 -12.04
N PHE A 212 -5.11 -1.92 -12.19
CA PHE A 212 -3.93 -2.45 -11.51
C PHE A 212 -3.05 -3.10 -12.55
N ILE A 213 -1.79 -2.69 -12.69
CA ILE A 213 -0.84 -3.28 -13.64
C ILE A 213 0.42 -3.70 -12.90
N GLY A 214 0.79 -4.98 -13.06
CA GLY A 214 1.93 -5.54 -12.34
C GLY A 214 2.16 -7.03 -12.61
N GLY A 215 2.94 -7.65 -11.73
CA GLY A 215 3.30 -9.06 -11.80
C GLY A 215 2.30 -10.01 -11.11
N SER A 216 2.83 -11.09 -10.54
CA SER A 216 2.05 -12.15 -9.87
C SER A 216 1.36 -11.68 -8.59
N VAL A 217 1.98 -10.75 -7.86
CA VAL A 217 1.38 -10.15 -6.66
C VAL A 217 0.12 -9.36 -7.03
N THR A 218 0.18 -8.61 -8.13
CA THR A 218 -0.97 -7.87 -8.68
C THR A 218 -2.05 -8.79 -9.26
N TYR A 219 -1.65 -9.87 -9.94
CA TYR A 219 -2.60 -10.92 -10.37
C TYR A 219 -3.39 -11.47 -9.16
N GLY A 220 -2.65 -11.84 -8.10
CA GLY A 220 -3.16 -12.01 -6.76
C GLY A 220 -4.20 -13.12 -6.56
N SER A 221 -4.70 -13.21 -5.33
CA SER A 221 -5.79 -14.11 -4.92
C SER A 221 -7.10 -13.35 -4.69
N ASP A 222 -8.18 -14.02 -4.27
CA ASP A 222 -9.46 -13.35 -3.94
C ASP A 222 -9.37 -12.42 -2.74
N THR A 223 -8.30 -12.55 -1.96
CA THR A 223 -7.97 -11.70 -0.82
C THR A 223 -6.68 -10.91 -1.06
N GLY A 224 -6.23 -10.84 -2.32
CA GLY A 224 -5.05 -10.09 -2.72
C GLY A 224 -5.22 -8.57 -2.56
N TYR A 225 -4.11 -7.83 -2.45
CA TYR A 225 -4.17 -6.39 -2.20
C TYR A 225 -5.04 -5.63 -3.21
N ALA A 226 -4.96 -5.98 -4.50
CA ALA A 226 -5.72 -5.33 -5.56
C ALA A 226 -7.23 -5.50 -5.38
N VAL A 227 -7.69 -6.69 -4.94
CA VAL A 227 -9.10 -6.95 -4.62
C VAL A 227 -9.55 -6.07 -3.45
N LEU A 228 -8.75 -5.99 -2.39
CA LEU A 228 -9.09 -5.24 -1.19
C LEU A 228 -9.16 -3.73 -1.45
N VAL A 229 -8.20 -3.18 -2.20
CA VAL A 229 -8.23 -1.78 -2.64
C VAL A 229 -9.43 -1.53 -3.55
N ALA A 230 -9.73 -2.42 -4.50
CA ALA A 230 -10.88 -2.29 -5.37
C ALA A 230 -12.22 -2.32 -4.61
N ASN A 231 -12.32 -3.18 -3.59
CA ASN A 231 -13.50 -3.25 -2.72
C ASN A 231 -13.65 -1.98 -1.88
N TRP A 232 -12.55 -1.37 -1.42
CA TRP A 232 -12.61 -0.06 -0.77
C TRP A 232 -13.21 0.99 -1.70
N TRP A 233 -12.74 1.11 -2.96
CA TRP A 233 -13.31 2.04 -3.93
C TRP A 233 -14.81 1.80 -4.15
N LYS A 234 -15.22 0.55 -4.34
CA LYS A 234 -16.64 0.16 -4.53
C LYS A 234 -17.51 0.49 -3.32
N THR A 235 -16.96 0.38 -2.12
CA THR A 235 -17.69 0.62 -0.87
C THR A 235 -17.76 2.09 -0.53
N LYS A 236 -16.69 2.84 -0.82
CA LYS A 236 -16.54 4.25 -0.46
C LYS A 236 -17.42 5.16 -1.30
N PHE A 237 -17.56 4.87 -2.60
CA PHE A 237 -18.18 5.79 -3.55
C PHE A 237 -19.53 5.27 -4.07
N PRO A 238 -20.51 6.16 -4.31
CA PRO A 238 -21.86 5.77 -4.71
C PRO A 238 -21.98 5.32 -6.19
N GLY A 239 -21.04 5.73 -7.06
CA GLY A 239 -21.04 5.38 -8.49
C GLY A 239 -20.53 3.97 -8.79
N LYS A 240 -20.76 3.48 -10.02
CA LYS A 240 -20.22 2.18 -10.44
C LYS A 240 -18.71 2.26 -10.59
N VAL A 241 -17.99 1.41 -9.85
CA VAL A 241 -16.55 1.22 -10.00
C VAL A 241 -16.28 -0.03 -10.86
N THR A 242 -15.79 0.19 -12.07
CA THR A 242 -15.27 -0.86 -12.95
C THR A 242 -13.82 -1.15 -12.58
N VAL A 243 -13.45 -2.42 -12.47
CA VAL A 243 -12.12 -2.84 -12.05
C VAL A 243 -11.42 -3.54 -13.21
N VAL A 244 -10.20 -3.10 -13.50
CA VAL A 244 -9.31 -3.70 -14.49
C VAL A 244 -8.09 -4.21 -13.75
N ASN A 245 -8.06 -5.51 -13.46
CA ASN A 245 -6.82 -6.14 -13.03
C ASN A 245 -6.06 -6.57 -14.29
N ALA A 246 -4.84 -6.08 -14.42
CA ALA A 246 -3.91 -6.37 -15.49
C ALA A 246 -2.60 -6.91 -14.90
N GLY A 247 -2.68 -7.70 -13.83
CA GLY A 247 -1.56 -8.44 -13.26
C GLY A 247 -1.24 -9.70 -14.06
N ILE A 248 0.04 -9.92 -14.39
CA ILE A 248 0.49 -11.10 -15.13
C ILE A 248 1.75 -11.69 -14.50
N SER A 249 1.64 -12.95 -14.03
CA SER A 249 2.63 -13.62 -13.18
C SER A 249 3.98 -13.87 -13.84
N GLY A 250 5.05 -13.21 -13.37
CA GLY A 250 6.40 -13.40 -13.91
C GLY A 250 6.75 -12.42 -15.03
N THR A 251 5.96 -11.36 -15.21
CA THR A 251 6.26 -10.28 -16.17
C THR A 251 6.90 -9.08 -15.49
N SER A 252 7.83 -8.43 -16.20
CA SER A 252 8.42 -7.15 -15.81
C SER A 252 7.70 -5.96 -16.46
N SER A 253 8.12 -4.75 -16.12
CA SER A 253 7.67 -3.49 -16.70
C SER A 253 7.97 -3.38 -18.20
N VAL A 254 8.97 -4.09 -18.75
CA VAL A 254 9.21 -4.24 -20.20
C VAL A 254 7.96 -4.75 -20.91
N PHE A 255 7.32 -5.78 -20.35
CA PHE A 255 6.08 -6.27 -20.90
C PHE A 255 4.87 -5.42 -20.49
N GLY A 256 4.91 -4.85 -19.27
CA GLY A 256 3.91 -3.89 -18.80
C GLY A 256 3.70 -2.72 -19.75
N VAL A 257 4.77 -2.07 -20.21
CA VAL A 257 4.69 -0.95 -21.16
C VAL A 257 4.18 -1.37 -22.53
N ALA A 258 4.58 -2.57 -23.00
CA ALA A 258 4.18 -3.10 -24.31
C ALA A 258 2.68 -3.39 -24.43
N ARG A 259 2.00 -3.67 -23.30
CA ARG A 259 0.57 -4.01 -23.26
C ARG A 259 -0.32 -2.93 -22.63
N ALA A 260 0.26 -1.89 -22.03
CA ALA A 260 -0.49 -0.86 -21.32
C ALA A 260 -1.56 -0.16 -22.19
N ASP A 261 -1.32 -0.06 -23.50
CA ASP A 261 -2.31 0.46 -24.45
C ASP A 261 -3.62 -0.32 -24.42
N ASN A 262 -3.55 -1.66 -24.44
CA ASN A 262 -4.72 -2.53 -24.44
C ASN A 262 -5.29 -2.74 -23.04
N ASP A 263 -4.40 -2.90 -22.06
CA ASP A 263 -4.77 -3.39 -20.74
C ASP A 263 -5.20 -2.29 -19.79
N ILE A 264 -4.74 -1.05 -20.00
CA ILE A 264 -5.05 0.09 -19.11
C ILE A 264 -5.67 1.24 -19.89
N ILE A 265 -5.03 1.69 -20.98
CA ILE A 265 -5.41 2.92 -21.67
C ILE A 265 -6.73 2.75 -22.42
N ALA A 266 -6.88 1.67 -23.20
CA ALA A 266 -8.12 1.35 -23.91
C ALA A 266 -9.30 1.11 -22.95
N LYS A 267 -9.01 0.76 -21.69
CA LYS A 267 -10.03 0.57 -20.65
C LYS A 267 -10.44 1.86 -19.96
N ASN A 268 -9.85 3.00 -20.33
CA ASN A 268 -10.22 4.31 -19.83
C ASN A 268 -10.14 4.41 -18.30
N CYS A 269 -9.10 3.84 -17.69
CA CYS A 269 -8.86 3.92 -16.25
C CYS A 269 -8.72 5.38 -15.79
N ASP A 270 -9.45 5.78 -14.75
CA ASP A 270 -9.34 7.07 -14.06
C ASP A 270 -8.26 7.05 -12.97
N PHE A 271 -7.95 5.86 -12.42
CA PHE A 271 -6.89 5.63 -11.44
C PHE A 271 -6.17 4.32 -11.74
N VAL A 272 -4.83 4.28 -11.58
CA VAL A 272 -4.00 3.10 -11.85
C VAL A 272 -2.98 2.89 -10.74
N ILE A 273 -2.88 1.66 -10.23
CA ILE A 273 -1.74 1.21 -9.41
C ILE A 273 -0.73 0.49 -10.31
N VAL A 274 0.55 0.89 -10.20
CA VAL A 274 1.67 0.30 -10.94
C VAL A 274 2.61 -0.40 -9.95
N GLU A 275 2.82 -1.71 -10.11
CA GLU A 275 3.53 -2.56 -9.16
C GLU A 275 4.45 -3.55 -9.90
N TYR A 276 5.76 -3.31 -9.88
CA TYR A 276 6.76 -4.14 -10.56
C TYR A 276 8.05 -4.33 -9.76
N ALA A 277 8.11 -3.87 -8.50
CA ALA A 277 9.36 -3.77 -7.75
C ALA A 277 10.01 -5.13 -7.43
N VAL A 278 9.20 -6.20 -7.43
CA VAL A 278 9.65 -7.59 -7.22
C VAL A 278 9.65 -8.41 -8.51
N ASN A 279 9.45 -7.77 -9.67
CA ASN A 279 9.38 -8.46 -10.96
C ASN A 279 10.39 -7.93 -11.97
N ASP A 280 10.81 -6.70 -11.80
CA ASP A 280 11.84 -6.09 -12.63
C ASP A 280 13.22 -6.60 -12.20
N TYR A 281 13.97 -7.15 -13.16
CA TYR A 281 15.30 -7.72 -12.95
C TYR A 281 16.29 -7.39 -14.07
N ASP A 282 15.79 -6.86 -15.20
CA ASP A 282 16.60 -6.54 -16.38
C ASP A 282 17.29 -5.18 -16.22
N GLU A 283 18.46 -4.98 -16.83
CA GLU A 283 19.21 -3.72 -16.73
C GLU A 283 18.42 -2.50 -17.27
N LEU A 284 17.47 -2.72 -18.18
CA LEU A 284 16.62 -1.67 -18.74
C LEU A 284 15.28 -1.51 -18.01
N CYS A 285 15.08 -2.18 -16.87
CA CYS A 285 13.83 -2.11 -16.12
C CYS A 285 13.47 -0.68 -15.67
N GLY A 286 14.47 0.15 -15.31
CA GLY A 286 14.23 1.56 -14.99
C GLY A 286 13.65 2.34 -16.17
N LEU A 287 14.14 2.08 -17.38
CA LEU A 287 13.71 2.74 -18.61
C LEU A 287 12.32 2.26 -19.06
N SER A 288 12.04 0.97 -18.96
CA SER A 288 10.72 0.43 -19.28
C SER A 288 9.66 0.82 -18.26
N TYR A 289 10.00 0.89 -16.97
CA TYR A 289 9.12 1.44 -15.94
C TYR A 289 8.83 2.92 -16.17
N GLU A 290 9.84 3.72 -16.54
CA GLU A 290 9.64 5.10 -16.99
C GLU A 290 8.69 5.19 -18.17
N GLY A 291 8.95 4.42 -19.24
CA GLY A 291 8.10 4.37 -20.43
C GLY A 291 6.65 4.05 -20.09
N LEU A 292 6.42 3.09 -19.18
CA LEU A 292 5.08 2.75 -18.68
C LEU A 292 4.40 3.94 -17.98
N ILE A 293 5.09 4.60 -17.04
CA ILE A 293 4.55 5.75 -16.31
C ILE A 293 4.21 6.88 -17.28
N ARG A 294 5.11 7.23 -18.21
CA ARG A 294 4.87 8.29 -19.19
C ARG A 294 3.71 7.97 -20.13
N LYS A 295 3.66 6.74 -20.65
CA LYS A 295 2.58 6.24 -21.50
C LYS A 295 1.21 6.39 -20.81
N ILE A 296 1.11 5.99 -19.53
CA ILE A 296 -0.12 6.16 -18.75
C ILE A 296 -0.43 7.65 -18.52
N LEU A 297 0.57 8.46 -18.15
CA LEU A 297 0.40 9.89 -17.88
C LEU A 297 -0.09 10.69 -19.10
N LYS A 298 0.37 10.32 -20.31
CA LYS A 298 0.02 10.95 -21.59
C LYS A 298 -1.31 10.47 -22.17
N SER A 299 -1.89 9.41 -21.62
CA SER A 299 -3.18 8.91 -22.07
C SER A 299 -4.28 9.98 -21.93
N SER A 300 -5.21 10.02 -22.88
CA SER A 300 -6.27 11.04 -22.95
C SER A 300 -7.21 11.02 -21.74
N ARG A 301 -7.30 9.88 -21.02
CA ARG A 301 -8.09 9.75 -19.80
C ARG A 301 -7.48 10.49 -18.61
N ASN A 302 -6.20 10.86 -18.69
CA ASN A 302 -5.49 11.61 -17.64
C ASN A 302 -5.55 10.93 -16.24
N PRO A 303 -5.27 9.62 -16.13
CA PRO A 303 -5.42 8.87 -14.87
C PRO A 303 -4.53 9.40 -13.74
N GLY A 304 -5.03 9.27 -12.51
CA GLY A 304 -4.17 9.28 -11.32
C GLY A 304 -3.35 8.00 -11.24
N ILE A 305 -2.07 8.11 -10.90
CA ILE A 305 -1.17 6.95 -10.76
C ILE A 305 -0.69 6.86 -9.30
N LEU A 306 -0.65 5.65 -8.75
CA LEU A 306 0.06 5.35 -7.52
C LEU A 306 1.04 4.19 -7.77
N SER A 307 2.31 4.39 -7.46
CA SER A 307 3.30 3.31 -7.52
C SER A 307 3.30 2.53 -6.21
N LEU A 308 3.28 1.20 -6.29
CA LEU A 308 3.38 0.31 -5.14
C LEU A 308 4.68 -0.50 -5.25
N PHE A 309 5.52 -0.42 -4.22
CA PHE A 309 6.75 -1.18 -4.13
C PHE A 309 6.59 -2.34 -3.14
N MET A 310 6.37 -3.54 -3.68
CA MET A 310 6.33 -4.78 -2.91
C MET A 310 7.74 -5.22 -2.50
N SER A 311 7.86 -6.28 -1.71
CA SER A 311 9.14 -6.76 -1.17
C SER A 311 9.26 -8.27 -1.32
N TYR A 312 10.47 -8.74 -1.67
CA TYR A 312 10.91 -10.07 -1.28
C TYR A 312 11.18 -10.10 0.22
N TYR A 313 11.06 -11.29 0.81
CA TYR A 313 11.56 -11.59 2.14
C TYR A 313 12.20 -12.97 2.15
N ASP A 314 13.52 -13.02 2.25
CA ASP A 314 14.28 -14.27 2.28
C ASP A 314 15.32 -14.23 3.40
N ASN A 315 15.36 -15.28 4.22
CA ASN A 315 16.31 -15.46 5.32
C ASN A 315 16.51 -14.22 6.21
N GLY A 316 15.43 -13.51 6.53
CA GLY A 316 15.47 -12.31 7.39
C GLY A 316 15.80 -11.00 6.69
N ALA A 317 16.02 -11.02 5.36
CA ALA A 317 16.35 -9.84 4.58
C ALA A 317 15.20 -9.45 3.63
N PHE A 318 14.99 -8.14 3.52
CA PHE A 318 14.09 -7.56 2.52
C PHE A 318 14.87 -7.10 1.29
N SER A 319 14.31 -7.33 0.11
CA SER A 319 14.87 -6.79 -1.13
C SER A 319 13.77 -6.51 -2.15
N ASN A 320 14.02 -5.56 -3.03
CA ASN A 320 13.26 -5.24 -4.24
C ASN A 320 14.14 -4.34 -5.11
N ILE A 321 13.61 -3.88 -6.24
CA ILE A 321 14.29 -2.93 -7.12
C ILE A 321 13.75 -1.49 -6.98
N GLN A 322 13.16 -1.14 -5.83
CA GLN A 322 12.63 0.21 -5.58
C GLN A 322 13.67 1.31 -5.86
N SER A 323 14.95 1.07 -5.55
CA SER A 323 16.03 2.03 -5.82
C SER A 323 16.18 2.41 -7.30
N ILE A 324 15.77 1.52 -8.22
CA ILE A 324 15.81 1.75 -9.67
C ILE A 324 14.54 2.47 -10.15
N GLN A 325 13.37 2.15 -9.58
CA GLN A 325 12.08 2.74 -9.98
C GLN A 325 11.78 4.10 -9.31
N LEU A 326 12.32 4.35 -8.11
CA LEU A 326 12.04 5.54 -7.32
C LEU A 326 12.44 6.87 -8.00
N PRO A 327 13.59 6.98 -8.70
CA PRO A 327 13.96 8.20 -9.43
C PRO A 327 12.90 8.61 -10.46
N THR A 328 12.34 7.65 -11.20
CA THR A 328 11.22 7.88 -12.13
C THR A 328 10.02 8.43 -11.37
N VAL A 329 9.59 7.75 -10.32
CA VAL A 329 8.45 8.17 -9.49
C VAL A 329 8.63 9.60 -8.95
N GLN A 330 9.84 9.97 -8.54
CA GLN A 330 10.16 11.32 -8.06
C GLN A 330 10.10 12.35 -9.19
N GLN A 331 10.74 12.06 -10.33
CA GLN A 331 10.79 12.92 -11.52
C GLN A 331 9.39 13.25 -12.06
N TYR A 332 8.51 12.26 -12.10
CA TYR A 332 7.15 12.41 -12.61
C TYR A 332 6.13 12.76 -11.52
N HIS A 333 6.62 13.04 -10.30
CA HIS A 333 5.81 13.36 -9.13
C HIS A 333 4.68 12.34 -8.88
N ILE A 334 4.95 11.05 -9.02
CA ILE A 334 3.96 9.99 -8.78
C ILE A 334 3.92 9.65 -7.28
N PRO A 335 2.76 9.70 -6.60
CA PRO A 335 2.64 9.20 -5.25
C PRO A 335 3.06 7.72 -5.17
N ALA A 336 3.87 7.35 -4.18
CA ALA A 336 4.35 5.98 -4.05
C ALA A 336 4.34 5.46 -2.62
N ILE A 337 3.93 4.20 -2.48
CA ILE A 337 3.87 3.45 -1.24
C ILE A 337 4.82 2.25 -1.30
N SER A 338 5.59 2.03 -0.24
CA SER A 338 6.52 0.92 -0.09
C SER A 338 6.09 0.00 1.04
N TYR A 339 5.73 -1.22 0.65
CA TYR A 339 5.49 -2.31 1.59
C TYR A 339 6.80 -2.71 2.30
N MET A 340 7.92 -2.67 1.58
CA MET A 340 9.25 -2.95 2.14
C MET A 340 9.60 -1.99 3.28
N GLN A 341 9.46 -0.67 3.08
CA GLN A 341 9.80 0.32 4.09
C GLN A 341 8.86 0.23 5.31
N ALA A 342 7.58 -0.08 5.09
CA ALA A 342 6.64 -0.36 6.17
C ALA A 342 7.11 -1.54 7.03
N LEU A 343 7.49 -2.66 6.41
CA LEU A 343 7.96 -3.84 7.13
C LEU A 343 9.30 -3.59 7.84
N GLN A 344 10.25 -2.91 7.19
CA GLN A 344 11.53 -2.51 7.81
C GLN A 344 11.31 -1.63 9.04
N TYR A 345 10.36 -0.68 8.95
CA TYR A 345 9.97 0.13 10.09
C TYR A 345 9.48 -0.74 11.25
N ARG A 346 8.58 -1.69 11.00
CA ARG A 346 8.06 -2.59 12.04
C ARG A 346 9.15 -3.46 12.65
N VAL A 347 10.00 -4.08 11.82
CA VAL A 347 11.14 -4.88 12.32
C VAL A 347 12.07 -4.07 13.22
N THR A 348 12.31 -2.81 12.88
CA THR A 348 13.19 -1.92 13.65
C THR A 348 12.56 -1.44 14.96
N ASN A 349 11.25 -1.19 14.96
CA ASN A 349 10.58 -0.45 16.04
C ASN A 349 9.59 -1.29 16.87
N GLU A 350 9.23 -2.50 16.45
CA GLU A 350 8.31 -3.39 17.17
C GLU A 350 9.08 -4.63 17.69
N PRO A 351 9.51 -4.65 18.97
CA PRO A 351 10.21 -5.79 19.54
C PRO A 351 9.43 -7.11 19.38
N GLY A 352 10.05 -8.10 18.74
CA GLY A 352 9.45 -9.42 18.51
C GLY A 352 8.51 -9.48 17.30
N PHE A 353 8.43 -8.43 16.48
CA PHE A 353 7.75 -8.51 15.19
C PHE A 353 8.54 -9.39 14.22
N ASP A 354 7.91 -10.47 13.76
CA ASP A 354 8.41 -11.34 12.70
C ASP A 354 7.57 -11.09 11.43
N PRO A 355 8.18 -10.65 10.33
CA PRO A 355 7.49 -10.46 9.04
C PRO A 355 7.25 -11.78 8.30
N ALA A 356 7.94 -12.88 8.62
CA ALA A 356 7.84 -14.16 7.91
C ALA A 356 6.39 -14.67 7.77
N PRO A 357 5.53 -14.59 8.81
CA PRO A 357 4.14 -15.02 8.72
C PRO A 357 3.24 -14.13 7.84
N LEU A 358 3.77 -13.09 7.18
CA LEU A 358 3.04 -12.31 6.18
C LEU A 358 3.25 -12.83 4.75
N PHE A 359 4.12 -13.82 4.59
CA PHE A 359 4.56 -14.37 3.31
C PHE A 359 4.15 -15.84 3.18
N LYS A 360 3.77 -16.26 1.97
CA LYS A 360 3.55 -17.68 1.61
C LYS A 360 4.84 -18.34 1.14
N ASP A 361 5.63 -17.56 0.41
CA ASP A 361 6.97 -17.87 -0.07
C ASP A 361 7.79 -16.58 -0.07
N ILE A 362 9.02 -16.59 -0.59
CA ILE A 362 9.92 -15.42 -0.53
C ILE A 362 9.41 -14.18 -1.29
N VAL A 363 8.38 -14.29 -2.15
CA VAL A 363 7.84 -13.20 -2.99
C VAL A 363 6.41 -12.87 -2.62
N HIS A 364 5.56 -13.89 -2.52
CA HIS A 364 4.12 -13.76 -2.48
C HIS A 364 3.60 -13.64 -1.05
N GLN A 365 2.79 -12.63 -0.81
CA GLN A 365 2.15 -12.41 0.48
C GLN A 365 1.05 -13.44 0.73
N ASN A 366 0.81 -13.74 2.01
CA ASN A 366 -0.40 -14.42 2.43
C ASN A 366 -1.52 -13.40 2.70
N GLN A 367 -2.70 -13.86 3.10
CA GLN A 367 -3.85 -12.98 3.30
C GLN A 367 -3.57 -11.82 4.29
N PRO A 368 -2.93 -12.03 5.46
CA PRO A 368 -2.46 -10.94 6.30
C PRO A 368 -1.50 -9.95 5.63
N GLY A 369 -0.52 -10.43 4.84
CA GLY A 369 0.42 -9.57 4.14
C GLY A 369 -0.25 -8.74 3.03
N ASP A 370 -1.12 -9.37 2.24
CA ASP A 370 -1.96 -8.69 1.23
C ASP A 370 -2.87 -7.64 1.87
N ALA A 371 -3.46 -7.96 3.03
CA ALA A 371 -4.27 -7.02 3.79
C ALA A 371 -3.46 -5.82 4.29
N MET A 372 -2.22 -6.04 4.75
CA MET A 372 -1.32 -4.95 5.14
C MET A 372 -0.94 -4.08 3.94
N ALA A 373 -0.59 -4.67 2.79
CA ALA A 373 -0.28 -3.91 1.57
C ALA A 373 -1.48 -3.06 1.11
N ALA A 374 -2.69 -3.64 1.11
CA ALA A 374 -3.91 -2.90 0.80
C ALA A 374 -4.18 -1.76 1.80
N ASP A 375 -3.98 -2.01 3.09
CA ASP A 375 -4.20 -1.03 4.15
C ASP A 375 -3.25 0.18 4.03
N LEU A 376 -1.98 -0.03 3.68
CA LEU A 376 -1.04 1.07 3.40
C LEU A 376 -1.52 1.94 2.22
N VAL A 377 -1.98 1.31 1.14
CA VAL A 377 -2.51 2.01 -0.04
C VAL A 377 -3.80 2.75 0.32
N ILE A 378 -4.75 2.09 0.96
CA ILE A 378 -6.04 2.65 1.36
C ILE A 378 -5.84 3.83 2.32
N HIS A 379 -4.92 3.73 3.27
CA HIS A 379 -4.58 4.83 4.17
C HIS A 379 -4.11 6.07 3.39
N GLN A 380 -3.27 5.89 2.39
CA GLN A 380 -2.83 7.01 1.54
C GLN A 380 -3.97 7.56 0.68
N LEU A 381 -4.86 6.72 0.17
CA LEU A 381 -6.05 7.14 -0.58
C LEU A 381 -7.04 7.91 0.29
N GLU A 382 -7.28 7.48 1.53
CA GLU A 382 -8.11 8.20 2.50
C GLU A 382 -7.52 9.58 2.85
N LYS A 383 -6.18 9.67 3.03
CA LYS A 383 -5.50 10.97 3.22
C LYS A 383 -5.68 11.91 2.02
N ILE A 384 -5.69 11.37 0.80
CA ILE A 384 -5.95 12.16 -0.43
C ILE A 384 -7.41 12.62 -0.44
N TYR A 385 -8.35 11.69 -0.20
CA TYR A 385 -9.78 11.96 -0.17
C TYR A 385 -10.14 13.07 0.84
N GLN A 386 -9.63 13.00 2.08
CA GLN A 386 -9.86 14.02 3.11
C GLN A 386 -9.40 15.42 2.70
N LYS A 387 -8.41 15.52 1.81
CA LYS A 387 -7.84 16.78 1.32
C LYS A 387 -8.26 17.12 -0.10
N GLN A 388 -9.13 16.33 -0.73
CA GLN A 388 -9.40 16.43 -2.18
C GLN A 388 -9.93 17.81 -2.61
N GLY A 389 -10.66 18.51 -1.73
CA GLY A 389 -11.15 19.86 -1.99
C GLY A 389 -10.04 20.93 -2.06
N LEU A 390 -8.86 20.64 -1.53
CA LEU A 390 -7.66 21.48 -1.57
C LEU A 390 -6.71 21.08 -2.70
N LEU A 391 -6.96 19.95 -3.36
CA LEU A 391 -6.13 19.41 -4.44
C LEU A 391 -6.77 19.78 -5.78
N THR A 392 -6.15 20.70 -6.52
CA THR A 392 -6.57 21.05 -7.88
C THR A 392 -5.66 20.41 -8.91
N VAL A 393 -6.19 20.16 -10.12
CA VAL A 393 -5.33 19.77 -11.23
C VAL A 393 -4.56 20.99 -11.72
N ASP A 394 -3.30 21.10 -11.33
CA ASP A 394 -2.36 22.00 -11.96
C ASP A 394 -1.94 21.43 -13.32
N SER A 395 -2.29 22.15 -14.39
CA SER A 395 -1.94 21.78 -15.76
C SER A 395 -0.44 21.96 -16.02
N SER A 396 0.23 22.85 -15.28
CA SER A 396 1.66 23.12 -15.40
C SER A 396 2.54 22.03 -14.77
N ALA A 397 2.06 21.41 -13.68
CA ALA A 397 2.68 20.22 -13.07
C ALA A 397 2.63 18.97 -13.97
N LEU A 398 1.88 19.05 -15.09
CA LEU A 398 1.62 17.95 -16.02
C LEU A 398 2.16 18.22 -17.43
N ALA A 399 2.89 19.31 -17.65
CA ALA A 399 3.42 19.67 -18.95
C ALA A 399 4.47 18.64 -19.40
N ASN A 400 4.09 17.77 -20.36
CA ASN A 400 4.91 16.81 -21.10
C ASN A 400 6.26 16.51 -20.44
N PRO A 401 6.28 15.67 -19.41
CA PRO A 401 7.49 15.51 -18.64
C PRO A 401 8.57 14.92 -19.54
N LEU A 402 9.69 15.65 -19.61
CA LEU A 402 10.84 15.27 -20.42
C LEU A 402 11.30 13.89 -19.99
N SER A 403 11.60 13.05 -20.98
CA SER A 403 12.15 11.74 -20.67
C SER A 403 13.50 11.90 -19.96
N ILE A 404 13.74 11.04 -18.98
CA ILE A 404 15.03 10.83 -18.34
C ILE A 404 15.99 10.17 -19.35
N SER A 405 15.46 9.43 -20.33
CA SER A 405 16.22 8.67 -21.33
C SER A 405 15.79 8.96 -22.77
N THR A 406 16.72 8.81 -23.72
CA THR A 406 16.42 8.88 -25.17
C THR A 406 15.83 7.58 -25.73
N VAL A 407 15.77 6.52 -24.93
CA VAL A 407 15.27 5.19 -25.34
C VAL A 407 13.75 5.16 -25.36
N ASP A 408 13.16 4.72 -26.48
CA ASP A 408 11.71 4.82 -26.71
C ASP A 408 10.91 3.63 -26.14
N PHE A 409 11.04 3.38 -24.83
CA PHE A 409 10.13 2.45 -24.17
C PHE A 409 8.70 3.00 -24.09
N GLU A 410 8.51 4.32 -24.12
CA GLU A 410 7.18 4.93 -24.10
C GLU A 410 6.33 4.47 -25.28
N ASN A 411 6.90 4.26 -26.46
CA ASN A 411 6.15 3.74 -27.62
C ASN A 411 6.29 2.23 -27.82
N ALA A 412 6.92 1.52 -26.89
CA ALA A 412 7.09 0.07 -26.99
C ALA A 412 5.75 -0.66 -27.14
N LYS A 413 5.70 -1.62 -28.07
CA LYS A 413 4.52 -2.45 -28.39
C LYS A 413 4.90 -3.92 -28.47
N LEU A 414 3.90 -4.77 -28.21
CA LEU A 414 3.98 -6.19 -28.54
C LEU A 414 3.64 -6.40 -30.03
N TYR A 415 4.62 -6.90 -30.77
CA TYR A 415 4.48 -7.41 -32.13
C TYR A 415 4.35 -8.93 -32.08
N SER A 416 3.20 -9.45 -32.48
CA SER A 416 2.79 -10.86 -32.42
C SER A 416 2.21 -11.28 -33.77
N SER A 417 1.75 -12.52 -33.89
CA SER A 417 1.13 -13.01 -35.13
C SER A 417 -0.13 -12.24 -35.56
N SER A 418 -0.69 -11.42 -34.69
CA SER A 418 -1.84 -10.56 -34.99
C SER A 418 -1.48 -9.29 -35.78
N ASN A 419 -0.23 -8.81 -35.68
CA ASN A 419 0.18 -7.50 -36.19
C ASN A 419 1.60 -7.47 -36.78
N LEU A 420 2.26 -8.62 -36.87
CA LEU A 420 3.59 -8.77 -37.48
C LEU A 420 3.59 -9.96 -38.44
N THR A 421 4.16 -9.76 -39.63
CA THR A 421 4.34 -10.80 -40.64
C THR A 421 5.84 -11.08 -40.82
N PRO A 422 6.25 -12.36 -40.85
CA PRO A 422 7.65 -12.70 -41.14
C PRO A 422 8.06 -12.19 -42.53
N LYS A 423 9.24 -11.57 -42.62
CA LYS A 423 9.90 -11.23 -43.88
C LYS A 423 10.26 -12.49 -44.65
N SER A 424 10.82 -13.47 -43.96
CA SER A 424 11.14 -14.79 -44.51
C SER A 424 11.05 -15.85 -43.41
N GLN A 425 10.71 -17.08 -43.77
CA GLN A 425 10.70 -18.20 -42.83
C GLN A 425 10.84 -19.54 -43.57
N SER A 426 11.42 -20.52 -42.89
CA SER A 426 11.43 -21.92 -43.31
C SER A 426 11.03 -22.81 -42.14
N GLY A 427 9.96 -23.58 -42.30
CA GLY A 427 9.47 -24.55 -41.33
C GLY A 427 8.76 -23.98 -40.09
N PHE A 428 8.83 -22.68 -39.81
CA PHE A 428 7.97 -22.07 -38.78
C PHE A 428 6.52 -21.99 -39.25
N SER A 429 5.59 -22.23 -38.32
CA SER A 429 4.14 -22.15 -38.58
C SER A 429 3.39 -21.68 -37.34
N LEU A 430 2.21 -21.10 -37.50
CA LEU A 430 1.40 -20.67 -36.36
C LEU A 430 0.83 -21.87 -35.60
N THR A 431 0.75 -21.76 -34.29
CA THR A 431 0.07 -22.74 -33.44
C THR A 431 -1.42 -22.83 -33.76
N ASN A 432 -2.04 -23.98 -33.47
CA ASN A 432 -3.46 -24.21 -33.78
C ASN A 432 -4.41 -23.37 -32.90
N SER A 433 -3.98 -23.02 -31.70
CA SER A 433 -4.67 -22.16 -30.75
C SER A 433 -3.81 -20.96 -30.39
N ASP A 434 -4.45 -19.95 -29.79
CA ASP A 434 -3.76 -18.86 -29.09
C ASP A 434 -2.65 -19.41 -28.20
N SER A 435 -1.51 -18.69 -28.19
CA SER A 435 -0.29 -19.16 -27.56
C SER A 435 -0.50 -19.47 -26.08
N TRP A 436 -1.22 -18.58 -25.41
CA TRP A 436 -1.80 -18.83 -24.12
C TRP A 436 -2.95 -17.87 -23.86
N VAL A 437 -3.86 -18.29 -23.01
CA VAL A 437 -4.91 -17.43 -22.47
C VAL A 437 -4.75 -17.38 -20.96
N ILE A 438 -4.38 -16.22 -20.45
CA ILE A 438 -4.35 -15.96 -19.02
C ILE A 438 -5.76 -15.54 -18.62
N TRP A 439 -6.52 -16.53 -18.18
CA TRP A 439 -7.87 -16.33 -17.69
C TRP A 439 -7.81 -15.70 -16.31
N GLN A 440 -7.96 -14.38 -16.24
CA GLN A 440 -8.35 -13.71 -15.01
C GLN A 440 -9.84 -13.95 -14.76
N THR A 441 -10.20 -15.20 -14.46
CA THR A 441 -11.59 -15.67 -14.27
C THR A 441 -12.39 -14.79 -13.31
N LYS A 442 -11.70 -14.21 -12.33
CA LYS A 442 -12.24 -13.32 -11.29
C LYS A 442 -12.67 -11.95 -11.80
N TRP A 443 -12.02 -11.46 -12.85
CA TRP A 443 -12.22 -10.11 -13.39
C TRP A 443 -12.85 -10.12 -14.78
N ASN A 444 -13.15 -11.31 -15.31
CA ASN A 444 -13.68 -11.54 -16.65
C ASN A 444 -12.90 -10.78 -17.74
N ASN A 445 -11.57 -10.71 -17.57
CA ASN A 445 -10.66 -9.99 -18.46
C ASN A 445 -9.54 -10.94 -18.91
N PRO A 446 -9.81 -11.86 -19.86
CA PRO A 446 -8.77 -12.73 -20.38
C PRO A 446 -7.72 -11.91 -21.13
N VAL A 447 -6.46 -12.13 -20.77
CA VAL A 447 -5.34 -11.67 -21.60
C VAL A 447 -4.94 -12.86 -22.47
N SER A 448 -5.39 -12.85 -23.72
CA SER A 448 -4.98 -13.84 -24.71
C SER A 448 -3.78 -13.32 -25.48
N PHE A 449 -2.73 -14.12 -25.59
CA PHE A 449 -1.70 -13.89 -26.58
C PHE A 449 -2.11 -14.55 -27.89
N PRO A 450 -1.96 -13.84 -29.03
CA PRO A 450 -2.16 -14.44 -30.34
C PRO A 450 -1.33 -15.71 -30.52
N LYS A 451 -1.69 -16.50 -31.54
CA LYS A 451 -0.98 -17.74 -31.90
C LYS A 451 0.54 -17.54 -31.95
N ALA A 452 1.29 -18.45 -31.35
CA ALA A 452 2.75 -18.42 -31.41
C ALA A 452 3.23 -18.90 -32.78
N TRP A 453 4.45 -18.53 -33.18
CA TRP A 453 5.17 -19.20 -34.25
C TRP A 453 5.97 -20.37 -33.68
N SER A 454 5.75 -21.57 -34.19
CA SER A 454 6.40 -22.81 -33.75
C SER A 454 7.36 -23.34 -34.82
N GLY A 455 8.59 -23.65 -34.44
CA GLY A 455 9.64 -24.19 -35.32
C GLY A 455 10.46 -25.30 -34.67
N LYS A 456 11.04 -26.18 -35.47
CA LYS A 456 11.89 -27.32 -35.04
C LYS A 456 13.33 -27.13 -35.51
N ALA A 457 14.22 -28.04 -35.13
CA ALA A 457 15.63 -28.05 -35.58
C ALA A 457 15.79 -27.77 -37.08
N GLY A 458 16.65 -26.79 -37.40
CA GLY A 458 16.92 -26.33 -38.76
C GLY A 458 15.94 -25.30 -39.33
N ASN A 459 14.84 -25.03 -38.63
CA ASN A 459 13.86 -24.02 -39.04
C ASN A 459 14.35 -22.62 -38.70
N PHE A 460 13.92 -21.62 -39.48
CA PHE A 460 14.17 -20.22 -39.20
C PHE A 460 12.94 -19.34 -39.44
N ILE A 461 12.93 -18.19 -38.78
CA ILE A 461 11.94 -17.12 -38.98
C ILE A 461 12.65 -15.77 -38.85
N GLU A 462 12.28 -14.82 -39.71
CA GLU A 462 12.94 -13.52 -39.80
C GLU A 462 11.91 -12.40 -39.94
N PHE A 463 12.17 -11.29 -39.25
CA PHE A 463 11.32 -10.11 -39.21
C PHE A 463 12.13 -8.84 -39.51
N GLU A 464 11.46 -7.82 -40.04
CA GLU A 464 11.95 -6.45 -40.06
C GLU A 464 11.20 -5.65 -38.99
N VAL A 465 11.95 -4.98 -38.12
CA VAL A 465 11.38 -4.20 -37.00
C VAL A 465 12.07 -2.84 -36.94
N ASP A 466 11.28 -1.77 -37.01
CA ASP A 466 11.76 -0.39 -36.81
C ASP A 466 11.75 -0.05 -35.31
N CYS A 467 12.93 -0.02 -34.69
CA CYS A 467 13.06 0.15 -33.25
C CYS A 467 14.38 0.77 -32.81
N SER A 468 14.38 1.27 -31.58
CA SER A 468 15.55 1.73 -30.80
C SER A 468 15.94 0.73 -29.71
N VAL A 469 15.01 -0.15 -29.34
CA VAL A 469 15.19 -1.24 -28.38
C VAL A 469 14.23 -2.38 -28.74
N ALA A 470 14.66 -3.63 -28.59
CA ALA A 470 13.79 -4.78 -28.81
C ALA A 470 14.14 -6.00 -27.96
N TYR A 471 13.10 -6.74 -27.59
CA TYR A 471 13.15 -8.04 -26.94
C TYR A 471 12.40 -9.07 -27.79
N ILE A 472 12.83 -10.32 -27.75
CA ILE A 472 11.96 -11.44 -28.12
C ILE A 472 11.20 -11.94 -26.89
N VAL A 473 9.99 -12.45 -27.13
CA VAL A 473 9.14 -13.12 -26.16
C VAL A 473 8.89 -14.54 -26.66
N TYR A 474 9.26 -15.53 -25.88
CA TYR A 474 9.13 -16.94 -26.26
C TYR A 474 8.77 -17.80 -25.06
N HIS A 475 8.21 -18.99 -25.31
CA HIS A 475 7.82 -19.93 -24.26
C HIS A 475 9.03 -20.36 -23.43
N ALA A 476 8.83 -20.38 -22.12
CA ALA A 476 9.68 -21.12 -21.21
C ALA A 476 8.92 -22.37 -20.76
N SER A 477 9.59 -23.52 -20.69
CA SER A 477 8.99 -24.75 -20.18
C SER A 477 9.64 -25.18 -18.86
N THR A 478 8.99 -26.10 -18.15
CA THR A 478 9.59 -26.76 -16.97
C THR A 478 10.76 -27.69 -17.35
N GLY A 479 10.87 -28.07 -18.62
CA GLY A 479 12.09 -28.62 -19.23
C GLY A 479 12.95 -27.53 -19.89
N SER A 480 14.07 -27.91 -20.50
CA SER A 480 14.85 -26.97 -21.31
C SER A 480 14.09 -26.61 -22.58
N THR A 481 13.75 -25.33 -22.74
CA THR A 481 13.26 -24.80 -24.02
C THR A 481 14.36 -25.00 -25.06
N PRO A 482 14.03 -25.44 -26.30
CA PRO A 482 15.02 -25.47 -27.37
C PRO A 482 15.82 -24.16 -27.42
N PRO A 483 17.16 -24.21 -27.48
CA PRO A 483 17.92 -23.02 -27.72
C PRO A 483 17.50 -22.43 -29.07
N VAL A 484 17.56 -21.11 -29.17
CA VAL A 484 17.39 -20.38 -30.43
C VAL A 484 18.61 -19.51 -30.66
N ASP A 485 19.19 -19.60 -31.85
CA ASP A 485 20.21 -18.69 -32.30
C ASP A 485 19.53 -17.41 -32.79
N ILE A 486 19.94 -16.28 -32.24
CA ILE A 486 19.38 -14.97 -32.54
C ILE A 486 20.40 -14.18 -33.34
N PHE A 487 19.98 -13.67 -34.49
CA PHE A 487 20.76 -12.80 -35.35
C PHE A 487 20.06 -11.45 -35.48
N VAL A 488 20.84 -10.38 -35.40
CA VAL A 488 20.40 -9.01 -35.68
C VAL A 488 21.30 -8.46 -36.78
N ASP A 489 20.69 -7.98 -37.85
CA ASP A 489 21.37 -7.42 -39.03
C ASP A 489 22.43 -8.38 -39.60
N GLY A 490 22.08 -9.67 -39.66
CA GLY A 490 22.93 -10.74 -40.17
C GLY A 490 24.04 -11.21 -39.21
N THR A 491 24.22 -10.55 -38.06
CA THR A 491 25.22 -10.92 -37.07
C THR A 491 24.60 -11.76 -35.96
N LYS A 492 25.18 -12.93 -35.68
CA LYS A 492 24.75 -13.76 -34.54
C LYS A 492 25.04 -13.02 -33.25
N LEU A 493 23.99 -12.66 -32.53
CA LEU A 493 24.09 -11.94 -31.26
C LEU A 493 24.36 -12.91 -30.12
N LEU A 494 23.47 -13.90 -29.96
CA LEU A 494 23.50 -14.84 -28.84
C LEU A 494 22.69 -16.09 -29.16
N GLN A 495 22.90 -17.14 -28.36
CA GLN A 495 21.99 -18.26 -28.27
C GLN A 495 21.20 -18.11 -26.96
N SER A 496 19.88 -18.21 -27.03
CA SER A 496 19.01 -18.09 -25.86
C SER A 496 18.26 -19.39 -25.62
N SER A 497 18.18 -19.82 -24.38
CA SER A 497 17.25 -20.85 -23.91
C SER A 497 16.60 -20.36 -22.61
N ALA A 498 15.50 -20.98 -22.21
CA ALA A 498 14.83 -20.65 -20.96
C ALA A 498 14.40 -21.91 -20.23
N THR A 499 14.53 -21.88 -18.91
CA THR A 499 14.10 -22.95 -17.99
C THR A 499 13.28 -22.35 -16.87
N GLY A 500 12.10 -22.90 -16.61
CA GLY A 500 11.19 -22.42 -15.56
C GLY A 500 10.37 -21.19 -15.97
N GLY A 501 9.17 -21.11 -15.41
CA GLY A 501 8.17 -20.12 -15.81
C GLY A 501 7.40 -20.51 -17.07
N SER A 502 6.56 -19.61 -17.58
CA SER A 502 5.75 -19.81 -18.79
C SER A 502 6.31 -19.09 -20.02
N TYR A 503 7.15 -18.08 -19.82
CA TYR A 503 7.75 -17.28 -20.90
C TYR A 503 9.08 -16.67 -20.46
N ALA A 504 9.87 -16.30 -21.45
CA ALA A 504 11.12 -15.59 -21.29
C ALA A 504 11.17 -14.36 -22.19
N PHE A 505 11.80 -13.30 -21.67
CA PHE A 505 12.09 -12.07 -22.38
C PHE A 505 13.59 -11.99 -22.59
N LYS A 506 14.02 -11.77 -23.82
CA LYS A 506 15.44 -11.62 -24.12
C LYS A 506 15.70 -10.36 -24.93
N LEU A 507 16.53 -9.46 -24.39
CA LEU A 507 17.00 -8.28 -25.09
C LEU A 507 17.81 -8.72 -26.31
N ILE A 508 17.42 -8.20 -27.48
CA ILE A 508 18.06 -8.49 -28.77
C ILE A 508 18.60 -7.24 -29.46
N VAL A 509 17.97 -6.08 -29.22
CA VAL A 509 18.46 -4.79 -29.68
C VAL A 509 18.61 -3.92 -28.45
N PRO A 510 19.85 -3.67 -27.96
CA PRO A 510 20.06 -2.76 -26.85
C PRO A 510 19.73 -1.32 -27.28
N PRO A 511 19.49 -0.41 -26.31
CA PRO A 511 19.32 1.02 -26.54
C PRO A 511 20.26 1.62 -27.59
N GLN A 512 19.69 2.10 -28.69
CA GLN A 512 20.42 2.78 -29.77
C GLN A 512 19.50 3.73 -30.56
N ASP A 513 20.07 4.43 -31.54
CA ASP A 513 19.28 5.25 -32.46
C ASP A 513 18.29 4.38 -33.24
N LYS A 514 17.08 4.91 -33.44
CA LYS A 514 16.00 4.20 -34.11
C LYS A 514 16.38 3.84 -35.55
N ALA A 515 16.29 2.56 -35.89
CA ALA A 515 16.56 2.05 -37.23
C ALA A 515 15.72 0.79 -37.52
N VAL A 516 15.66 0.42 -38.80
CA VAL A 516 15.06 -0.86 -39.21
C VAL A 516 16.10 -1.97 -39.03
N HIS A 517 15.79 -2.93 -38.16
CA HIS A 517 16.62 -4.10 -37.89
C HIS A 517 16.01 -5.36 -38.51
N THR A 518 16.87 -6.21 -39.07
CA THR A 518 16.48 -7.57 -39.44
C THR A 518 16.76 -8.51 -38.27
N VAL A 519 15.70 -9.06 -37.67
CA VAL A 519 15.78 -10.01 -36.55
C VAL A 519 15.48 -11.40 -37.06
N ARG A 520 16.47 -12.29 -37.01
CA ARG A 520 16.36 -13.67 -37.47
C ARG A 520 16.58 -14.64 -36.30
N LEU A 521 15.70 -15.63 -36.21
CA LEU A 521 15.73 -16.69 -35.21
C LEU A 521 15.91 -18.03 -35.92
N GLU A 522 16.92 -18.80 -35.51
CA GLU A 522 17.19 -20.14 -36.05
C GLU A 522 17.20 -21.18 -34.93
N VAL A 523 16.46 -22.27 -35.10
CA VAL A 523 16.48 -23.37 -34.13
C VAL A 523 17.67 -24.28 -34.49
N PRO A 524 18.66 -24.48 -33.60
CA PRO A 524 19.84 -25.29 -33.90
C PRO A 524 19.49 -26.70 -34.35
N ALA A 525 20.23 -27.23 -35.33
CA ALA A 525 19.97 -28.52 -35.96
C ALA A 525 20.06 -29.73 -35.00
N THR A 526 20.64 -29.55 -33.82
CA THR A 526 20.94 -30.62 -32.86
C THR A 526 19.87 -30.82 -31.78
N PHE A 527 18.79 -30.01 -31.76
CA PHE A 527 17.82 -30.04 -30.67
C PHE A 527 16.52 -30.77 -31.00
N ALA A 528 16.05 -31.63 -30.10
CA ALA A 528 14.75 -32.31 -30.22
C ALA A 528 13.65 -31.49 -29.52
N GLY A 529 12.66 -31.01 -30.27
CA GLY A 529 11.54 -30.24 -29.71
C GLY A 529 11.01 -29.18 -30.66
N SER A 530 10.06 -28.37 -30.19
CA SER A 530 9.57 -27.20 -30.94
C SER A 530 9.82 -25.93 -30.11
N PHE A 531 10.50 -24.95 -30.71
CA PHE A 531 10.63 -23.60 -30.16
C PHE A 531 9.34 -22.83 -30.48
N MET A 532 8.82 -22.08 -29.50
CA MET A 532 7.62 -21.27 -29.68
C MET A 532 7.94 -19.80 -29.40
N LEU A 533 7.83 -18.98 -30.45
CA LEU A 533 7.97 -17.53 -30.39
C LEU A 533 6.59 -16.89 -30.27
N ASP A 534 6.39 -16.05 -29.27
CA ASP A 534 5.13 -15.35 -29.02
C ASP A 534 5.11 -13.98 -29.66
N GLY A 535 6.29 -13.38 -29.79
CA GLY A 535 6.43 -12.08 -30.43
C GLY A 535 7.74 -11.39 -30.13
N LEU A 536 7.75 -10.11 -30.47
CA LEU A 536 8.79 -9.16 -30.16
C LEU A 536 8.16 -7.99 -29.40
N ILE A 537 8.86 -7.49 -28.39
CA ILE A 537 8.55 -6.19 -27.80
C ILE A 537 9.54 -5.21 -28.39
N ALA A 538 9.07 -4.17 -29.07
CA ALA A 538 9.95 -3.18 -29.67
C ALA A 538 9.41 -1.77 -29.51
N GLY A 539 10.32 -0.83 -29.22
CA GLY A 539 10.06 0.59 -28.98
C GLY A 539 10.84 1.49 -29.92
#